data_AF-A0A662PY14-F1
#
_entry.id   AF-A0A662PY14-F1
#
_cell.length_a   1.000
_cell.length_b   1.000
_cell.length_c   1.000
_cell.angle_alpha   90.00
_cell.angle_beta   90.00
_cell.angle_gamma   90.00
#
_symmetry.space_group_name_H-M   'P 1'
#
loop_
_entity.id
_entity.type
_entity.pdbx_description
1 polymer ?
#
loop_
_entity_poly.entity_id
_entity_poly.type
_entity_poly.pdbx_seq_one_letter_code
_entity_poly.pdbx_strand_id
1 'polypeptide(L)'
;MDRNVNNPVNKLRLVCKLRDRAEVRDEELFSKLLPEGWRIEGRIAELDGSIVKLLGLNPSRDEFMLSLSLKKSEHLEDLVRSIIRDCWYIDIYYNFRGDEARKAAEALGVMFEEKGAFEIKLFGVDLKVSSYPSHKALTISYRVGWAEVSRGTVLKVHEKLCGAPKSSILSRIMGWGR
;
A
#
# COMPACT_ATOMS: atom_id res chain seq x y z
N MET A 1 19.71 -15.29 21.94
CA MET A 1 18.86 -15.95 20.94
C MET A 1 17.42 -15.62 21.30
N ASP A 2 16.95 -14.46 20.87
CA ASP A 2 15.59 -14.03 21.13
C ASP A 2 14.66 -14.37 19.97
N ARG A 3 13.49 -14.84 20.38
CA ARG A 3 12.54 -15.60 19.60
C ARG A 3 11.84 -14.71 18.57
N ASN A 4 11.98 -15.10 17.31
CA ASN A 4 10.97 -15.08 16.25
C ASN A 4 9.62 -14.45 16.65
N VAL A 5 9.51 -13.12 16.57
CA VAL A 5 8.21 -12.46 16.44
C VAL A 5 7.82 -12.64 14.99
N ASN A 6 6.85 -13.52 14.75
CA ASN A 6 6.15 -13.70 13.48
C ASN A 6 5.79 -12.34 12.89
N ASN A 7 6.63 -11.85 12.00
CA ASN A 7 6.28 -10.79 11.09
C ASN A 7 5.98 -11.53 9.78
N PRO A 8 4.71 -11.80 9.41
CA PRO A 8 4.42 -12.05 8.02
C PRO A 8 4.81 -10.73 7.34
N VAL A 9 6.00 -10.69 6.74
CA VAL A 9 6.55 -9.47 6.15
C VAL A 9 5.79 -9.20 4.85
N ASN A 10 4.54 -8.78 5.00
CA ASN A 10 3.74 -8.12 3.99
C ASN A 10 4.36 -6.74 3.82
N LYS A 11 5.24 -6.57 2.82
CA LYS A 11 5.81 -5.25 2.54
C LYS A 11 4.87 -4.49 1.64
N LEU A 12 4.16 -3.52 2.21
CA LEU A 12 3.49 -2.47 1.46
C LEU A 12 4.49 -1.36 1.14
N ARG A 13 4.59 -0.99 -0.12
CA ARG A 13 5.39 0.14 -0.59
C ARG A 13 4.56 1.04 -1.46
N LEU A 14 4.88 2.32 -1.41
CA LEU A 14 4.35 3.34 -2.29
C LEU A 14 5.52 4.00 -3.02
N VAL A 15 5.34 4.26 -4.31
CA VAL A 15 6.25 5.08 -5.11
C VAL A 15 5.41 6.22 -5.68
N CYS A 16 5.73 7.46 -5.33
CA CYS A 16 5.08 8.63 -5.92
C CYS A 16 6.00 9.23 -6.97
N LYS A 17 5.46 9.46 -8.17
CA LYS A 17 6.06 10.34 -9.16
C LYS A 17 5.57 11.77 -8.91
N LEU A 18 6.45 12.65 -8.44
CA LEU A 18 6.11 14.04 -8.17
C LEU A 18 5.82 14.79 -9.48
N ARG A 19 4.96 15.82 -9.40
CA ARG A 19 4.72 16.75 -10.52
C ARG A 19 5.94 17.63 -10.78
N ASP A 20 6.57 18.07 -9.70
CA ASP A 20 7.76 18.88 -9.69
C ASP A 20 8.87 18.18 -8.88
N ARG A 21 10.13 18.43 -9.23
CA ARG A 21 11.25 17.89 -8.45
C ARG A 21 11.23 18.42 -7.02
N ALA A 22 11.63 17.60 -6.05
CA ALA A 22 11.76 18.03 -4.66
C ALA A 22 12.99 18.92 -4.47
N GLU A 23 12.77 20.19 -4.14
CA GLU A 23 13.82 21.18 -3.89
C GLU A 23 14.27 21.26 -2.43
N VAL A 24 13.56 20.56 -1.55
CA VAL A 24 13.84 20.49 -0.10
C VAL A 24 14.60 19.22 0.25
N ARG A 25 15.18 19.18 1.45
CA ARG A 25 15.82 17.95 1.97
C ARG A 25 14.80 16.84 2.17
N ASP A 26 15.26 15.60 2.12
CA ASP A 26 14.43 14.40 2.20
C ASP A 26 13.54 14.37 3.46
N GLU A 27 14.08 14.78 4.62
CA GLU A 27 13.36 14.82 5.90
C GLU A 27 12.27 15.91 5.90
N GLU A 28 12.52 17.03 5.24
CA GLU A 28 11.54 18.12 5.11
C GLU A 28 10.44 17.77 4.10
N LEU A 29 10.79 17.10 3.00
CA LEU A 29 9.79 16.54 2.10
C LEU A 29 8.92 15.54 2.86
N PHE A 30 9.55 14.64 3.62
CA PHE A 30 8.84 13.59 4.34
C PHE A 30 7.82 14.16 5.34
N SER A 31 8.18 15.21 6.09
CA SER A 31 7.25 15.85 7.02
C SER A 31 6.09 16.55 6.35
N LYS A 32 6.30 17.13 5.16
CA LYS A 32 5.24 17.78 4.36
C LYS A 32 4.22 16.79 3.78
N LEU A 33 4.65 15.56 3.50
CA LEU A 33 3.80 14.54 2.89
C LEU A 33 2.83 13.86 3.87
N LEU A 34 3.17 13.85 5.15
CA LEU A 34 2.43 13.14 6.18
C LEU A 34 1.22 13.96 6.66
N PRO A 35 0.04 13.33 6.85
CA PRO A 35 -1.08 13.96 7.53
C PRO A 35 -0.72 14.44 8.95
N GLU A 36 -1.58 15.26 9.55
CA GLU A 36 -1.43 15.67 10.94
C GLU A 36 -1.42 14.46 11.90
N GLY A 37 -0.73 14.59 13.04
CA GLY A 37 -0.71 13.60 14.11
C GLY A 37 0.42 12.55 14.03
N TRP A 38 1.10 12.42 12.90
CA TRP A 38 2.27 11.55 12.80
C TRP A 38 3.44 12.09 13.62
N ARG A 39 4.01 11.26 14.50
CA ARG A 39 5.27 11.57 15.18
C ARG A 39 6.43 11.24 14.25
N ILE A 40 7.27 12.22 13.94
CA ILE A 40 8.33 12.11 12.94
C ILE A 40 9.70 12.14 13.61
N GLU A 41 10.53 11.14 13.32
CA GLU A 41 11.91 11.03 13.77
C GLU A 41 12.80 10.71 12.56
N GLY A 42 13.41 11.76 11.98
CA GLY A 42 14.21 11.65 10.76
C GLY A 42 13.38 11.18 9.56
N ARG A 43 13.66 9.96 9.07
CA ARG A 43 12.99 9.34 7.91
C ARG A 43 11.93 8.32 8.29
N ILE A 44 11.54 8.29 9.57
CA ILE A 44 10.55 7.36 10.12
C ILE A 44 9.43 8.19 10.74
N ALA A 45 8.19 7.80 10.48
CA ALA A 45 7.02 8.38 11.09
C ALA A 45 6.14 7.27 11.69
N GLU A 46 5.53 7.57 12.83
CA GLU A 46 4.66 6.66 13.56
C GLU A 46 3.32 7.30 13.92
N LEU A 47 2.23 6.55 13.77
CA LEU A 47 0.87 6.90 14.20
C LEU A 47 0.11 5.63 14.62
N ASP A 48 -0.33 5.56 15.88
CA ASP A 48 -1.04 4.43 16.48
C ASP A 48 -0.42 3.06 16.12
N GLY A 49 0.90 2.94 16.26
CA GLY A 49 1.68 1.73 15.95
C GLY A 49 1.81 1.41 14.45
N SER A 50 1.27 2.25 13.56
CA SER A 50 1.57 2.23 12.13
C SER A 50 2.86 2.98 11.87
N ILE A 51 3.71 2.44 10.99
CA ILE A 51 5.03 2.99 10.70
C ILE A 51 5.14 3.26 9.20
N VAL A 52 5.59 4.47 8.86
CA VAL A 52 5.96 4.87 7.50
C VAL A 52 7.44 5.21 7.48
N LYS A 53 8.17 4.74 6.49
CA LYS A 53 9.60 5.04 6.31
C LYS A 53 9.85 5.61 4.93
N LEU A 54 10.51 6.75 4.85
CA LEU A 54 11.06 7.25 3.59
C LEU A 54 12.31 6.45 3.25
N LEU A 55 12.25 5.69 2.15
CA LEU A 55 13.39 4.92 1.66
C LEU A 55 14.38 5.80 0.90
N GLY A 56 13.89 6.86 0.28
CA GLY A 56 14.71 7.86 -0.40
C GLY A 56 14.01 8.43 -1.63
N LEU A 57 14.74 9.32 -2.28
CA LEU A 57 14.40 9.85 -3.60
C LEU A 57 15.33 9.27 -4.66
N ASN A 58 14.85 9.24 -5.89
CA ASN A 58 15.71 8.97 -7.04
C ASN A 58 16.70 10.13 -7.27
N PRO A 59 17.77 9.95 -8.09
CA PRO A 59 18.75 11.00 -8.35
C PRO A 59 18.16 12.28 -8.93
N SER A 60 17.12 12.16 -9.76
CA SER A 60 16.41 13.31 -10.33
C SER A 60 15.52 14.05 -9.33
N ARG A 61 15.34 13.50 -8.13
CA ARG A 61 14.47 13.99 -7.04
C ARG A 61 13.01 14.20 -7.47
N ASP A 62 12.55 13.49 -8.49
CA ASP A 62 11.18 13.57 -9.01
C ASP A 62 10.35 12.32 -8.67
N GLU A 63 10.92 11.41 -7.91
CA GLU A 63 10.26 10.21 -7.40
C GLU A 63 10.78 9.89 -5.99
N PHE A 64 9.85 9.56 -5.09
CA PHE A 64 10.19 9.07 -3.75
C PHE A 64 9.49 7.75 -3.45
N MET A 65 10.12 6.96 -2.58
CA MET A 65 9.60 5.66 -2.17
C MET A 65 9.37 5.59 -0.67
N LEU A 66 8.19 5.10 -0.28
CA LEU A 66 7.83 4.82 1.11
C LEU A 66 7.71 3.31 1.34
N SER A 67 8.12 2.86 2.54
CA SER A 67 7.76 1.55 3.09
C SER A 67 6.76 1.74 4.22
N LEU A 68 5.70 0.94 4.21
CA LEU A 68 4.60 1.06 5.15
C LEU A 68 4.40 -0.24 5.92
N SER A 69 4.12 -0.10 7.21
CA SER A 69 3.68 -1.16 8.12
C SER A 69 2.48 -0.62 8.88
N LEU A 70 1.27 -0.91 8.40
CA LEU A 70 0.05 -0.28 8.90
C LEU A 70 -0.70 -1.19 9.86
N LYS A 71 -1.20 -0.61 10.96
CA LYS A 71 -2.11 -1.27 11.90
C LYS A 71 -3.58 -1.04 11.55
N LYS A 72 -3.88 0.06 10.87
CA LYS A 72 -5.22 0.46 10.47
C LYS A 72 -5.24 0.83 9.00
N SER A 73 -6.32 0.47 8.30
CA SER A 73 -6.43 0.64 6.84
C SER A 73 -6.69 2.09 6.45
N GLU A 74 -7.38 2.85 7.30
CA GLU A 74 -7.62 4.29 7.12
C GLU A 74 -6.32 5.10 7.00
N HIS A 75 -5.25 4.70 7.71
CA HIS A 75 -3.96 5.39 7.61
C HIS A 75 -3.34 5.29 6.21
N LEU A 76 -3.65 4.23 5.45
CA LEU A 76 -3.22 4.14 4.05
C LEU A 76 -3.94 5.17 3.20
N GLU A 77 -5.26 5.27 3.38
CA GLU A 77 -6.08 6.17 2.59
C GLU A 77 -5.72 7.63 2.86
N ASP A 78 -5.60 8.01 4.12
CA ASP A 78 -5.24 9.39 4.51
C ASP A 78 -3.87 9.78 3.97
N LEU A 79 -2.88 8.88 4.10
CA LEU A 79 -1.54 9.09 3.57
C LEU A 79 -1.56 9.26 2.05
N VAL A 80 -2.24 8.38 1.33
CA VAL A 80 -2.32 8.46 -0.14
C VAL A 80 -3.09 9.71 -0.59
N ARG A 81 -4.16 10.10 0.11
CA ARG A 81 -4.92 11.33 -0.15
C ARG A 81 -4.08 12.59 0.07
N SER A 82 -3.21 12.59 1.09
CA SER A 82 -2.26 13.67 1.34
C SER A 82 -1.26 13.79 0.19
N ILE A 83 -0.61 12.67 -0.15
CA ILE A 83 0.49 12.62 -1.12
C ILE A 83 0.05 12.88 -2.56
N ILE A 84 -1.10 12.35 -3.00
CA ILE A 84 -1.49 12.35 -4.43
C ILE A 84 -1.66 13.77 -5.01
N ARG A 85 -1.84 14.80 -4.16
CA ARG A 85 -1.97 16.20 -4.58
C ARG A 85 -0.73 16.70 -5.31
N ASP A 86 0.45 16.22 -4.89
CA ASP A 86 1.74 16.63 -5.40
C ASP A 86 2.31 15.64 -6.43
N CYS A 87 1.59 14.55 -6.72
CA CYS A 87 2.02 13.49 -7.62
C CYS A 87 1.27 13.52 -8.97
N TRP A 88 1.91 13.02 -10.02
CA TRP A 88 1.25 12.58 -11.24
C TRP A 88 0.46 11.29 -11.00
N TYR A 89 1.10 10.35 -10.30
CA TYR A 89 0.50 9.07 -9.90
C TYR A 89 1.27 8.47 -8.71
N ILE A 90 0.67 7.47 -8.09
CA ILE A 90 1.29 6.64 -7.06
C ILE A 90 1.21 5.18 -7.51
N ASP A 91 2.35 4.50 -7.57
CA ASP A 91 2.43 3.06 -7.73
C ASP A 91 2.45 2.39 -6.35
N ILE A 92 1.53 1.44 -6.14
CA ILE A 92 1.33 0.74 -4.88
C ILE A 92 1.76 -0.70 -5.05
N TYR A 93 2.62 -1.20 -4.17
CA TYR A 93 3.16 -2.55 -4.23
C TYR A 93 2.91 -3.30 -2.93
N TYR A 94 2.31 -4.48 -3.06
CA TYR A 94 2.16 -5.45 -1.99
C TYR A 94 3.07 -6.65 -2.27
N ASN A 95 3.80 -7.09 -1.25
CA ASN A 95 4.60 -8.32 -1.31
C ASN A 95 4.14 -9.24 -0.19
N PHE A 96 3.25 -10.17 -0.50
CA PHE A 96 2.71 -11.15 0.44
C PHE A 96 3.60 -12.40 0.49
N ARG A 97 3.65 -13.04 1.66
CA ARG A 97 4.41 -14.27 1.91
C ARG A 97 3.61 -15.27 2.74
N GLY A 98 3.89 -16.56 2.57
CA GLY A 98 3.27 -17.63 3.34
C GLY A 98 1.76 -17.67 3.15
N ASP A 99 1.02 -17.82 4.25
CA ASP A 99 -0.45 -17.93 4.23
C ASP A 99 -1.13 -16.65 3.75
N GLU A 100 -0.52 -15.48 3.98
CA GLU A 100 -1.05 -14.20 3.49
C GLU A 100 -1.01 -14.11 1.96
N ALA A 101 -0.01 -14.73 1.32
CA ALA A 101 0.05 -14.82 -0.13
C ALA A 101 -1.10 -15.65 -0.69
N ARG A 102 -1.44 -16.77 -0.02
CA ARG A 102 -2.57 -17.61 -0.39
C ARG A 102 -3.89 -16.88 -0.22
N LYS A 103 -4.12 -16.23 0.93
CA LYS A 103 -5.34 -15.45 1.20
C LYS A 103 -5.55 -14.33 0.18
N ALA A 104 -4.48 -13.60 -0.17
CA ALA A 104 -4.55 -12.53 -1.17
C ALA A 104 -4.86 -13.07 -2.58
N ALA A 105 -4.28 -14.23 -2.95
CA ALA A 105 -4.57 -14.89 -4.21
C ALA A 105 -6.03 -15.37 -4.28
N GLU A 106 -6.51 -16.03 -3.23
CA GLU A 106 -7.91 -16.47 -3.08
C GLU A 106 -8.88 -15.28 -3.17
N ALA A 107 -8.56 -14.17 -2.50
CA ALA A 107 -9.39 -12.97 -2.55
C ALA A 107 -9.53 -12.41 -3.98
N LEU A 108 -8.49 -12.57 -4.80
CA LEU A 108 -8.48 -12.17 -6.21
C LEU A 108 -8.99 -13.25 -7.17
N GLY A 109 -9.32 -14.45 -6.68
CA GLY A 109 -9.72 -15.58 -7.51
C GLY A 109 -8.58 -16.14 -8.38
N VAL A 110 -7.32 -15.97 -7.95
CA VAL A 110 -6.13 -16.47 -8.64
C VAL A 110 -5.74 -17.81 -8.04
N MET A 111 -5.52 -18.82 -8.89
CA MET A 111 -4.94 -20.10 -8.45
C MET A 111 -3.49 -19.89 -8.05
N PHE A 112 -3.19 -20.03 -6.76
CA PHE A 112 -1.87 -19.75 -6.20
C PHE A 112 -0.83 -20.82 -6.57
N GLU A 113 -1.29 -21.99 -7.02
CA GLU A 113 -0.48 -23.15 -7.39
C GLU A 113 0.26 -22.95 -8.71
N GLU A 114 -0.19 -22.01 -9.54
CA GLU A 114 0.42 -21.72 -10.83
C GLU A 114 1.38 -20.53 -10.74
N LYS A 115 2.61 -20.73 -11.22
CA LYS A 115 3.54 -19.61 -11.44
C LYS A 115 3.05 -18.84 -12.66
N GLY A 116 2.83 -17.53 -12.49
CA GLY A 116 2.34 -16.70 -13.59
C GLY A 116 2.31 -15.23 -13.25
N ALA A 117 2.09 -14.41 -14.29
CA ALA A 117 1.76 -13.00 -14.17
C ALA A 117 0.39 -12.77 -14.80
N PHE A 118 -0.48 -12.07 -14.08
CA PHE A 118 -1.87 -11.86 -14.45
C PHE A 118 -2.21 -10.38 -14.32
N GLU A 119 -3.09 -9.90 -15.19
CA GLU A 119 -3.70 -8.59 -15.06
C GLU A 119 -5.15 -8.75 -14.62
N ILE A 120 -5.50 -8.10 -13.51
CA ILE A 120 -6.82 -8.19 -12.90
C ILE A 120 -7.39 -6.79 -12.75
N LYS A 121 -8.51 -6.52 -13.41
CA LYS A 121 -9.21 -5.26 -13.24
C LYS A 121 -10.04 -5.29 -11.96
N LEU A 122 -9.73 -4.39 -11.02
CA LEU A 122 -10.39 -4.32 -9.72
C LEU A 122 -10.65 -2.85 -9.33
N PHE A 123 -11.89 -2.51 -8.99
CA PHE A 123 -12.29 -1.16 -8.57
C PHE A 123 -11.82 -0.02 -9.49
N GLY A 124 -11.72 -0.30 -10.79
CA GLY A 124 -11.33 0.66 -11.82
C GLY A 124 -9.83 0.78 -12.09
N VAL A 125 -8.98 -0.01 -11.42
CA VAL A 125 -7.53 -0.08 -11.69
C VAL A 125 -7.13 -1.47 -12.18
N ASP A 126 -6.05 -1.52 -12.96
CA ASP A 126 -5.46 -2.77 -13.43
C ASP A 126 -4.36 -3.21 -12.46
N LEU A 127 -4.60 -4.32 -11.76
CA LEU A 127 -3.64 -4.94 -10.86
C LEU A 127 -2.77 -5.89 -11.65
N LYS A 128 -1.47 -5.67 -11.62
CA LYS A 128 -0.48 -6.66 -12.02
C LYS A 128 -0.19 -7.58 -10.85
N VAL A 129 -0.54 -8.84 -11.00
CA VAL A 129 -0.34 -9.90 -10.00
C VAL A 129 0.74 -10.84 -10.50
N SER A 130 1.71 -11.19 -9.67
CA SER A 130 2.71 -12.21 -10.00
C SER A 130 2.83 -13.22 -8.88
N SER A 131 2.60 -14.49 -9.24
CA SER A 131 2.60 -15.62 -8.31
C SER A 131 3.93 -16.38 -8.39
N TYR A 132 4.49 -16.68 -7.22
CA TYR A 132 5.71 -17.45 -7.04
C TYR A 132 5.45 -18.58 -6.03
N PRO A 133 4.77 -19.67 -6.44
CA PRO A 133 4.27 -20.70 -5.53
C PRO A 133 5.39 -21.41 -4.75
N SER A 134 6.52 -21.68 -5.42
CA SER A 134 7.72 -22.30 -4.82
C SER A 134 8.30 -21.49 -3.66
N HIS A 135 8.08 -20.17 -3.66
CA HIS A 135 8.54 -19.24 -2.62
C HIS A 135 7.40 -18.82 -1.67
N LYS A 136 6.22 -19.43 -1.81
CA LYS A 136 4.98 -19.04 -1.13
C LYS A 136 4.80 -17.52 -1.15
N ALA A 137 4.93 -16.91 -2.33
CA ALA A 137 4.93 -15.45 -2.46
C ALA A 137 4.00 -14.97 -3.57
N LEU A 138 3.38 -13.83 -3.33
CA LEU A 138 2.52 -13.12 -4.27
C LEU A 138 2.91 -11.65 -4.27
N THR A 139 3.20 -11.09 -5.43
CA THR A 139 3.41 -9.65 -5.59
C THR A 139 2.24 -9.06 -6.34
N ILE A 140 1.68 -7.97 -5.81
CA ILE A 140 0.58 -7.25 -6.46
C ILE A 140 1.01 -5.80 -6.58
N SER A 141 0.83 -5.22 -7.76
CA SER A 141 1.09 -3.80 -7.98
C SER A 141 0.02 -3.16 -8.83
N TYR A 142 -0.29 -1.89 -8.56
CA TYR A 142 -1.20 -1.10 -9.37
C TYR A 142 -0.86 0.39 -9.26
N ARG A 143 -1.33 1.17 -10.23
CA ARG A 143 -1.17 2.61 -10.29
C ARG A 143 -2.47 3.32 -9.95
N VAL A 144 -2.39 4.41 -9.19
CA VAL A 144 -3.53 5.31 -8.95
C VAL A 144 -3.14 6.75 -9.27
N GLY A 145 -4.09 7.47 -9.88
CA GLY A 145 -4.05 8.92 -10.00
C GLY A 145 -5.05 9.59 -9.04
N TRP A 146 -5.22 10.90 -9.21
CA TRP A 146 -6.16 11.69 -8.42
C TRP A 146 -7.60 11.15 -8.49
N ALA A 147 -8.04 10.69 -9.66
CA ALA A 147 -9.40 10.19 -9.87
C ALA A 147 -9.69 8.91 -9.07
N GLU A 148 -8.76 7.96 -9.08
CA GLU A 148 -8.87 6.68 -8.35
C GLU A 148 -8.81 6.92 -6.83
N VAL A 149 -7.89 7.79 -6.38
CA VAL A 149 -7.79 8.15 -4.96
C VAL A 149 -9.07 8.84 -4.48
N SER A 150 -9.64 9.75 -5.27
CA SER A 150 -10.89 10.45 -4.93
C SER A 150 -12.09 9.49 -4.78
N ARG A 151 -12.10 8.37 -5.51
CA ARG A 151 -13.14 7.31 -5.44
C ARG A 151 -12.92 6.29 -4.32
N GLY A 152 -11.87 6.46 -3.51
CA GLY A 152 -11.50 5.54 -2.43
C GLY A 152 -10.99 4.19 -2.95
N THR A 153 -10.47 4.12 -4.17
CA THR A 153 -10.02 2.85 -4.78
C THR A 153 -8.93 2.17 -3.97
N VAL A 154 -8.00 2.96 -3.39
CA VAL A 154 -6.86 2.44 -2.61
C VAL A 154 -7.34 1.67 -1.38
N LEU A 155 -8.28 2.22 -0.61
CA LEU A 155 -8.82 1.53 0.57
C LEU A 155 -9.54 0.24 0.16
N LYS A 156 -10.41 0.31 -0.87
CA LYS A 156 -11.15 -0.86 -1.37
C LYS A 156 -10.23 -1.99 -1.82
N VAL A 157 -9.17 -1.68 -2.57
CA VAL A 157 -8.17 -2.67 -2.97
C VAL A 157 -7.44 -3.21 -1.74
N HIS A 158 -7.02 -2.35 -0.82
CA HIS A 158 -6.31 -2.78 0.39
C HIS A 158 -7.15 -3.72 1.26
N GLU A 159 -8.41 -3.38 1.55
CA GLU A 159 -9.34 -4.22 2.31
C GLU A 159 -9.64 -5.54 1.59
N LYS A 160 -9.76 -5.51 0.25
CA LYS A 160 -9.94 -6.73 -0.55
C LYS A 160 -8.75 -7.69 -0.43
N LEU A 161 -7.52 -7.16 -0.39
CA LEU A 161 -6.30 -7.97 -0.33
C LEU A 161 -5.94 -8.42 1.09
N CYS A 162 -6.12 -7.55 2.09
CA CYS A 162 -5.67 -7.78 3.47
C CYS A 162 -6.82 -8.16 4.41
N GLY A 163 -8.06 -8.16 3.94
CA GLY A 163 -9.27 -8.30 4.75
C GLY A 163 -9.73 -6.96 5.33
N ALA A 164 -11.05 -6.80 5.47
CA ALA A 164 -11.62 -5.63 6.14
C ALA A 164 -11.45 -5.76 7.67
N PRO A 165 -11.18 -4.65 8.39
CA PRO A 165 -11.33 -4.65 9.85
C PRO A 165 -12.75 -5.06 10.23
N LYS A 166 -12.92 -5.85 11.30
CA LYS A 166 -14.25 -6.26 11.82
C LYS A 166 -15.18 -5.08 12.15
N SER A 167 -14.67 -3.85 12.19
CA SER A 167 -15.38 -2.62 12.57
C SER A 167 -15.45 -1.55 11.47
N SER A 168 -15.03 -1.80 10.22
CA SER A 168 -15.09 -0.74 9.20
C SER A 168 -16.54 -0.49 8.76
N ILE A 169 -16.96 0.79 8.75
CA ILE A 169 -18.30 1.26 8.35
C ILE A 169 -18.67 0.78 6.93
N LEU A 170 -17.67 0.49 6.08
CA LEU A 170 -17.88 -0.08 4.74
C LEU A 170 -18.49 -1.49 4.76
N SER A 171 -18.25 -2.27 5.82
CA SER A 171 -18.92 -3.56 6.01
C SER A 171 -20.44 -3.43 6.22
N ARG A 172 -20.94 -2.27 6.69
CA ARG A 172 -22.38 -1.97 6.76
C ARG A 172 -22.97 -1.53 5.43
N ILE A 173 -22.18 -0.89 4.56
CA ILE A 173 -22.68 -0.34 3.29
C ILE A 173 -22.69 -1.42 2.19
N MET A 174 -21.84 -2.44 2.26
CA MET A 174 -21.91 -3.63 1.38
C MET A 174 -22.77 -4.77 1.94
N GLY A 175 -23.57 -4.51 2.97
CA GLY A 175 -24.56 -5.44 3.51
C GLY A 175 -25.88 -5.43 2.74
N TRP A 176 -25.84 -5.75 1.44
CA TRP A 176 -27.04 -6.12 0.67
C TRP A 176 -26.88 -7.56 0.16
N GLY A 177 -27.73 -8.44 0.68
CA GLY A 177 -28.11 -9.68 0.00
C GLY A 177 -27.32 -10.93 0.39
N ARG A 178 -27.53 -11.42 1.62
CA ARG A 178 -27.90 -12.83 1.84
C ARG A 178 -28.58 -13.00 3.19
#